data_AF-A0A8I1S7Y0-F1
#
_entry.id   AF-A0A8I1S7Y0-F1
#
_cell.length_a   1.000
_cell.length_b   1.000
_cell.length_c   1.000
_cell.angle_alpha   90.00
_cell.angle_beta   90.00
_cell.angle_gamma   90.00
#
_symmetry.space_group_name_H-M   'P 1'
#
loop_
_entity.id
_entity.type
_entity.pdbx_description
1 polymer ?
#
loop_
_entity_poly.entity_id
_entity_poly.type
_entity_poly.pdbx_seq_one_letter_code
_entity_poly.pdbx_strand_id
1 'polypeptide(L)'
;MTADREPDLFWALRGGKCEVGIVTGLEFDLMPVPSYYGGAIYFAGADAPRLLTEFAQWAPTLPDSVTASIALLRVPDIDPVPTPLRGTLSVHLRFVHIGDAARGAELIAPMRAAARPLIDAVAVTPYAQIGSVHSDPEEPMPARDDSLLLRGLPPAAVDAILAAAGPGVETPLVIVELRHLGGAIARDPAVPNAVGGRGAAFCLTVIGPYPPPLRGVVDAAVGSVLNAARPWSTGSTLINFQGFATAPHEARRAWSADTLDRLTRVTSTWDPDRRFRFGYSILD
;
A
#
# COMPACT_ATOMS: atom_id res chain seq x y z
N MET A 1 -24.13 -16.24 -0.78
CA MET A 1 -23.33 -16.50 0.42
C MET A 1 -23.24 -15.20 1.19
N THR A 2 -23.59 -15.22 2.47
CA THR A 2 -23.68 -14.06 3.36
C THR A 2 -23.17 -14.44 4.75
N ALA A 3 -23.17 -13.50 5.70
CA ALA A 3 -22.83 -13.81 7.09
C ALA A 3 -23.76 -14.87 7.72
N ASP A 4 -24.98 -15.05 7.18
CA ASP A 4 -25.98 -16.00 7.70
C ASP A 4 -26.13 -17.26 6.82
N ARG A 5 -25.52 -17.28 5.62
CA ARG A 5 -25.63 -18.39 4.67
C ARG A 5 -24.26 -18.77 4.10
N GLU A 6 -23.80 -19.95 4.46
CA GLU A 6 -22.42 -20.44 4.26
C GLU A 6 -21.38 -19.51 4.92
N PRO A 7 -21.50 -19.26 6.24
CA PRO A 7 -20.71 -18.24 6.94
C PRO A 7 -19.19 -18.50 6.88
N ASP A 8 -18.77 -19.75 6.89
CA ASP A 8 -17.36 -20.12 6.79
C ASP A 8 -16.78 -19.83 5.41
N LEU A 9 -17.54 -20.11 4.34
CA LEU A 9 -17.16 -19.75 2.98
C LEU A 9 -17.15 -18.22 2.81
N PHE A 10 -18.14 -17.52 3.39
CA PHE A 10 -18.24 -16.06 3.36
C PHE A 10 -17.04 -15.40 4.02
N TRP A 11 -16.67 -15.92 5.19
CA TRP A 11 -15.50 -15.49 5.94
C TRP A 11 -14.21 -15.70 5.12
N ALA A 12 -14.03 -16.87 4.50
CA ALA A 12 -12.83 -17.21 3.74
C ALA A 12 -12.67 -16.34 2.49
N LEU A 13 -13.75 -16.14 1.72
CA LEU A 13 -13.71 -15.34 0.49
C LEU A 13 -13.41 -13.85 0.75
N ARG A 14 -13.60 -13.39 1.98
CA ARG A 14 -13.21 -12.05 2.43
C ARG A 14 -11.78 -12.06 2.96
N GLY A 15 -10.79 -12.04 2.06
CA GLY A 15 -9.38 -11.84 2.41
C GLY A 15 -8.54 -13.11 2.53
N GLY A 16 -9.13 -14.30 2.40
CA GLY A 16 -8.40 -15.56 2.39
C GLY A 16 -7.71 -15.89 1.06
N LYS A 17 -7.93 -15.07 0.01
CA LYS A 17 -7.46 -15.31 -1.38
C LYS A 17 -7.79 -16.72 -1.88
N CYS A 18 -8.81 -17.33 -1.28
CA CYS A 18 -8.89 -18.75 -1.07
C CYS A 18 -9.27 -19.54 -2.33
N GLU A 19 -8.74 -20.75 -2.36
CA GLU A 19 -8.82 -21.78 -3.39
C GLU A 19 -10.19 -22.50 -3.39
N VAL A 20 -11.30 -21.76 -3.26
CA VAL A 20 -12.61 -22.37 -2.94
C VAL A 20 -13.71 -22.08 -3.96
N GLY A 21 -13.42 -21.29 -4.99
CA GLY A 21 -14.41 -20.98 -6.01
C GLY A 21 -14.08 -19.76 -6.86
N ILE A 22 -14.98 -19.52 -7.81
CA ILE A 22 -15.00 -18.31 -8.64
C ILE A 22 -16.16 -17.45 -8.16
N VAL A 23 -15.87 -16.24 -7.68
CA VAL A 23 -16.90 -15.26 -7.33
C VAL A 23 -17.38 -14.58 -8.60
N THR A 24 -18.65 -14.77 -8.95
CA THR A 24 -19.25 -14.22 -10.18
C THR A 24 -20.04 -12.93 -9.94
N GLY A 25 -20.26 -12.55 -8.68
CA GLY A 25 -20.95 -11.33 -8.30
C GLY A 25 -20.66 -10.96 -6.84
N LEU A 26 -20.69 -9.66 -6.57
CA LEU A 26 -20.45 -9.09 -5.24
C LEU A 26 -21.52 -8.05 -4.94
N GLU A 27 -22.00 -8.06 -3.70
CA GLU A 27 -22.85 -7.01 -3.12
C GLU A 27 -22.06 -6.32 -2.00
N PHE A 28 -22.14 -4.99 -1.95
CA PHE A 28 -21.45 -4.19 -0.95
C PHE A 28 -22.30 -2.98 -0.57
N ASP A 29 -22.28 -2.62 0.72
CA ASP A 29 -22.87 -1.39 1.20
C ASP A 29 -22.07 -0.18 0.69
N LEU A 30 -22.78 0.89 0.35
CA LEU A 30 -22.18 2.13 -0.14
C LEU A 30 -22.07 3.17 0.98
N MET A 31 -20.98 3.93 0.95
CA MET A 31 -20.80 5.09 1.82
C MET A 31 -21.24 6.36 1.08
N PRO A 32 -22.02 7.26 1.71
CA PRO A 32 -22.50 8.48 1.06
C PRO A 32 -21.39 9.55 0.99
N VAL A 33 -20.40 9.34 0.13
CA VAL A 33 -19.23 10.22 -0.03
C VAL A 33 -19.26 10.85 -1.43
N PRO A 34 -19.92 12.01 -1.61
CA PRO A 34 -20.01 12.65 -2.93
C PRO A 34 -18.68 13.30 -3.36
N SER A 35 -17.89 13.76 -2.39
CA SER A 35 -16.63 14.47 -2.60
C SER A 35 -15.67 14.25 -1.44
N TYR A 36 -14.40 14.59 -1.65
CA TYR A 36 -13.36 14.61 -0.64
C TYR A 36 -12.55 15.91 -0.73
N TYR A 37 -11.87 16.28 0.35
CA TYR A 37 -10.80 17.29 0.32
C TYR A 37 -9.46 16.56 0.29
N GLY A 38 -8.72 16.66 -0.81
CA GLY A 38 -7.51 15.86 -0.99
C GLY A 38 -6.88 15.99 -2.37
N GLY A 39 -5.76 15.29 -2.55
CA GLY A 39 -4.95 15.34 -3.75
C GLY A 39 -3.50 14.96 -3.47
N ALA A 40 -2.64 15.29 -4.43
CA ALA A 40 -1.20 15.09 -4.36
C ALA A 40 -0.45 16.41 -4.14
N ILE A 41 0.63 16.35 -3.37
CA ILE A 41 1.62 17.41 -3.26
C ILE A 41 2.98 16.81 -3.62
N TYR A 42 3.68 17.45 -4.54
CA TYR A 42 5.01 17.06 -4.97
C TYR A 42 6.02 18.04 -4.41
N PHE A 43 7.06 17.53 -3.77
CA PHE A 43 8.20 18.32 -3.29
C PHE A 43 9.49 17.88 -3.98
N ALA A 44 10.53 18.70 -3.87
CA ALA A 44 11.84 18.34 -4.41
C ALA A 44 12.41 17.11 -3.69
N GLY A 45 13.09 16.23 -4.43
CA GLY A 45 13.75 15.06 -3.85
C GLY A 45 14.72 15.40 -2.71
N ALA A 46 15.40 16.55 -2.80
CA ALA A 46 16.31 17.03 -1.76
C ALA A 46 15.65 17.20 -0.38
N ASP A 47 14.33 17.42 -0.32
CA ASP A 47 13.58 17.59 0.92
C ASP A 47 13.16 16.23 1.55
N ALA A 48 13.44 15.10 0.90
CA ALA A 48 13.04 13.76 1.36
C ALA A 48 13.40 13.47 2.83
N PRO A 49 14.62 13.76 3.34
CA PRO A 49 14.93 13.49 4.74
C PRO A 49 14.00 14.21 5.72
N ARG A 50 13.72 15.49 5.46
CA ARG A 50 12.81 16.29 6.28
C ARG A 50 11.37 15.81 6.18
N LEU A 51 10.90 15.57 4.96
CA LEU A 51 9.51 15.18 4.69
C LEU A 51 9.17 13.79 5.23
N LEU A 52 10.06 12.81 5.11
CA LEU A 52 9.83 11.47 5.67
C LEU A 52 9.85 11.50 7.21
N THR A 53 10.73 12.31 7.80
CA THR A 53 10.77 12.51 9.27
C THR A 53 9.48 13.14 9.77
N GLU A 54 9.00 14.19 9.10
CA GLU A 54 7.73 14.84 9.45
C GLU A 54 6.56 13.87 9.26
N PHE A 55 6.49 13.16 8.13
CA PHE A 55 5.43 12.19 7.86
C PHE A 55 5.36 11.09 8.92
N ALA A 56 6.51 10.60 9.39
CA ALA A 56 6.58 9.57 10.44
C ALA A 56 5.94 10.01 11.76
N GLN A 57 5.99 11.31 12.08
CA GLN A 57 5.41 11.90 13.30
C GLN A 57 3.96 12.34 13.07
N TRP A 58 3.67 12.92 11.91
CA TRP A 58 2.37 13.49 11.57
C TRP A 58 1.32 12.41 11.25
N ALA A 59 1.66 11.42 10.42
CA ALA A 59 0.67 10.46 9.93
C ALA A 59 -0.07 9.69 11.06
N PRO A 60 0.60 9.23 12.15
CA PRO A 60 -0.08 8.57 13.26
C PRO A 60 -1.07 9.45 14.04
N THR A 61 -1.01 10.79 13.88
CA THR A 61 -1.92 11.73 14.56
C THR A 61 -3.23 11.96 13.78
N LEU A 62 -3.30 11.45 12.55
CA LEU A 62 -4.43 11.68 11.67
C LEU A 62 -5.68 10.92 12.14
N PRO A 63 -6.86 11.55 12.05
CA PRO A 63 -8.11 10.86 12.37
C PRO A 63 -8.47 9.83 11.30
N ASP A 64 -9.37 8.90 11.63
CA ASP A 64 -9.94 7.90 10.71
C ASP A 64 -10.51 8.47 9.41
N SER A 65 -10.91 9.73 9.42
CA SER A 65 -11.43 10.43 8.23
C SER A 65 -10.33 10.80 7.24
N VAL A 66 -9.06 10.48 7.50
CA VAL A 66 -7.93 10.77 6.63
C VAL A 66 -7.18 9.51 6.23
N THR A 67 -6.81 9.44 4.95
CA THR A 67 -5.78 8.53 4.44
C THR A 67 -4.60 9.34 3.91
N ALA A 68 -3.38 8.88 4.22
CA ALA A 68 -2.16 9.52 3.74
C ALA A 68 -1.08 8.50 3.38
N SER A 69 -0.28 8.84 2.37
CA SER A 69 0.92 8.10 1.97
C SER A 69 1.96 9.05 1.42
N ILE A 70 3.24 8.73 1.58
CA ILE A 70 4.35 9.50 1.03
C ILE A 70 5.26 8.57 0.22
N ALA A 71 5.73 9.01 -0.93
CA ALA A 71 6.62 8.20 -1.77
C ALA A 71 7.83 8.99 -2.26
N LEU A 72 8.97 8.31 -2.34
CA LEU A 72 10.07 8.70 -3.21
C LEU A 72 9.70 8.27 -4.62
N LEU A 73 9.47 9.23 -5.51
CA LEU A 73 8.98 9.03 -6.86
C LEU A 73 10.05 9.48 -7.87
N ARG A 74 10.53 8.53 -8.69
CA ARG A 74 11.46 8.79 -9.79
C ARG A 74 10.72 8.59 -11.11
N VAL A 75 10.54 9.67 -11.85
CA VAL A 75 9.87 9.63 -13.17
C VAL A 75 10.87 9.96 -14.28
N PRO A 76 10.74 9.32 -15.46
CA PRO A 76 11.62 9.59 -16.59
C PRO A 76 11.42 11.01 -17.15
N ASP A 77 12.40 11.48 -17.93
CA ASP A 77 12.27 12.72 -18.69
C ASP A 77 11.54 12.44 -20.01
N ILE A 78 10.21 12.48 -19.95
CA ILE A 78 9.32 12.27 -21.11
C ILE A 78 8.16 13.26 -21.08
N ASP A 79 7.53 13.48 -22.25
CA ASP A 79 6.51 14.50 -22.41
C ASP A 79 5.25 14.36 -21.53
N PRO A 80 4.73 13.14 -21.25
CA PRO A 80 3.59 12.98 -20.36
C PRO A 80 3.84 13.42 -18.91
N VAL A 81 5.10 13.50 -18.48
CA VAL A 81 5.46 13.88 -17.12
C VAL A 81 5.49 15.42 -16.99
N PRO A 82 4.93 16.03 -15.94
CA PRO A 82 5.02 17.47 -15.73
C PRO A 82 6.47 17.97 -15.63
N THR A 83 6.79 19.10 -16.27
CA THR A 83 8.15 19.68 -16.31
C THR A 83 8.87 19.75 -14.96
N PRO A 84 8.22 20.12 -13.83
CA PRO A 84 8.89 20.17 -12.53
C PRO A 84 9.35 18.80 -12.00
N LEU A 85 8.85 17.70 -12.55
CA LEU A 85 9.11 16.33 -12.08
C LEU A 85 10.01 15.53 -13.04
N ARG A 86 10.03 15.90 -14.34
CA ARG A 86 10.75 15.17 -15.40
C ARG A 86 12.19 14.87 -15.05
N GLY A 87 12.57 13.59 -15.13
CA GLY A 87 13.95 13.14 -14.95
C GLY A 87 14.52 13.35 -13.55
N THR A 88 13.69 13.63 -12.54
CA THR A 88 14.13 13.92 -11.18
C THR A 88 13.50 12.99 -10.15
N LEU A 89 14.16 12.88 -8.99
CA LEU A 89 13.51 12.39 -7.79
C LEU A 89 12.63 13.49 -7.19
N SER A 90 11.38 13.14 -6.89
CA SER A 90 10.43 13.96 -6.15
C SER A 90 9.90 13.21 -4.92
N VAL A 91 9.36 13.95 -3.96
CA VAL A 91 8.60 13.38 -2.85
C VAL A 91 7.12 13.60 -3.13
N HIS A 92 6.37 12.52 -3.29
CA HIS A 92 4.96 12.50 -3.63
C HIS A 92 4.12 12.20 -2.37
N LEU A 93 3.60 13.26 -1.75
CA LEU A 93 2.66 13.17 -0.63
C LEU A 93 1.23 13.10 -1.16
N ARG A 94 0.46 12.12 -0.70
CA ARG A 94 -0.96 11.94 -1.01
C ARG A 94 -1.76 12.05 0.26
N PHE A 95 -2.86 12.78 0.18
CA PHE A 95 -3.74 13.04 1.32
C PHE A 95 -5.18 13.10 0.85
N VAL A 96 -6.07 12.42 1.57
CA VAL A 96 -7.52 12.49 1.36
C VAL A 96 -8.20 12.60 2.71
N HIS A 97 -9.06 13.60 2.87
CA HIS A 97 -9.96 13.77 3.99
C HIS A 97 -11.42 13.65 3.54
N ILE A 98 -12.19 12.80 4.22
CA ILE A 98 -13.64 12.71 4.10
C ILE A 98 -14.26 13.51 5.25
N GLY A 99 -14.79 14.70 4.93
CA GLY A 99 -15.35 15.61 5.91
C GLY A 99 -15.31 17.06 5.44
N ASP A 100 -15.27 17.97 6.40
CA ASP A 100 -15.20 19.41 6.14
C ASP A 100 -13.84 19.82 5.55
N ALA A 101 -13.86 20.66 4.51
CA ALA A 101 -12.67 21.07 3.79
C ALA A 101 -11.74 21.97 4.63
N ALA A 102 -12.28 22.81 5.51
CA ALA A 102 -11.45 23.65 6.39
C ALA A 102 -10.70 22.77 7.38
N ARG A 103 -11.37 21.75 7.94
CA ARG A 103 -10.71 20.75 8.78
C ARG A 103 -9.64 19.97 8.00
N GLY A 104 -9.92 19.59 6.77
CA GLY A 104 -8.93 18.96 5.88
C GLY A 104 -7.69 19.84 5.65
N ALA A 105 -7.89 21.14 5.45
CA ALA A 105 -6.82 22.12 5.26
C ALA A 105 -5.94 22.28 6.52
N GLU A 106 -6.53 22.27 7.71
CA GLU A 106 -5.80 22.26 8.98
C GLU A 106 -4.96 20.98 9.14
N LEU A 107 -5.54 19.82 8.81
CA LEU A 107 -4.90 18.53 9.00
C LEU A 107 -3.65 18.34 8.13
N ILE A 108 -3.66 18.84 6.89
CA ILE A 108 -2.51 18.74 5.96
C ILE A 108 -1.49 19.88 6.14
N ALA A 109 -1.84 20.95 6.88
CA ALA A 109 -0.98 22.14 7.03
C ALA A 109 0.46 21.84 7.49
N PRO A 110 0.73 20.92 8.44
CA PRO A 110 2.11 20.60 8.84
C PRO A 110 2.97 20.12 7.68
N MET A 111 2.46 19.19 6.87
CA MET A 111 3.18 18.66 5.71
C MET A 111 3.34 19.71 4.60
N ARG A 112 2.33 20.56 4.36
CA ARG A 112 2.44 21.68 3.42
C ARG A 112 3.52 22.70 3.82
N ALA A 113 3.73 22.91 5.11
CA ALA A 113 4.74 23.82 5.64
C ALA A 113 6.14 23.18 5.75
N ALA A 114 6.23 21.85 5.63
CA ALA A 114 7.48 21.11 5.81
C ALA A 114 8.50 21.35 4.69
N ALA A 115 8.08 21.71 3.48
CA ALA A 115 8.97 22.12 2.40
C ALA A 115 8.19 22.95 1.37
N ARG A 116 8.88 23.57 0.41
CA ARG A 116 8.21 24.30 -0.68
C ARG A 116 7.66 23.31 -1.71
N PRO A 117 6.34 23.27 -1.98
CA PRO A 117 5.81 22.40 -3.03
C PRO A 117 6.31 22.81 -4.43
N LEU A 118 6.57 21.81 -5.27
CA LEU A 118 6.69 21.96 -6.72
C LEU A 118 5.31 22.05 -7.36
N ILE A 119 4.38 21.19 -6.89
CA ILE A 119 2.99 21.12 -7.31
C ILE A 119 2.15 20.83 -6.06
N ASP A 120 1.05 21.55 -5.86
CA ASP A 120 0.03 21.27 -4.84
C ASP A 120 -1.32 21.18 -5.54
N ALA A 121 -1.86 19.96 -5.64
CA ALA A 121 -3.11 19.65 -6.31
C ALA A 121 -4.24 19.30 -5.31
N VAL A 122 -4.08 19.64 -4.03
CA VAL A 122 -5.08 19.32 -3.01
C VAL A 122 -6.25 20.31 -3.09
N ALA A 123 -7.43 19.78 -3.36
CA ALA A 123 -8.66 20.55 -3.54
C ALA A 123 -9.88 19.74 -3.07
N VAL A 124 -11.06 20.39 -3.05
CA VAL A 124 -12.33 19.67 -2.97
C VAL A 124 -12.63 19.06 -4.33
N THR A 125 -12.75 17.73 -4.38
CA THR A 125 -12.87 16.97 -5.63
C THR A 125 -14.02 15.95 -5.53
N PRO A 126 -14.81 15.72 -6.59
CA PRO A 126 -15.79 14.63 -6.62
C PRO A 126 -15.12 13.27 -6.37
N TYR A 127 -15.76 12.40 -5.58
CA TYR A 127 -15.18 11.08 -5.25
C TYR A 127 -14.93 10.22 -6.50
N ALA A 128 -15.72 10.41 -7.56
CA ALA A 128 -15.51 9.75 -8.85
C ALA A 128 -14.12 9.99 -9.46
N GLN A 129 -13.40 11.03 -9.04
CA GLN A 129 -12.05 11.34 -9.52
C GLN A 129 -10.95 10.89 -8.54
N ILE A 130 -11.24 10.04 -7.56
CA ILE A 130 -10.28 9.61 -6.52
C ILE A 130 -8.96 9.04 -7.10
N GLY A 131 -8.99 8.46 -8.30
CA GLY A 131 -7.78 7.97 -8.99
C GLY A 131 -6.74 9.06 -9.27
N SER A 132 -7.18 10.32 -9.43
CA SER A 132 -6.29 11.48 -9.63
C SER A 132 -5.35 11.74 -8.46
N VAL A 133 -5.68 11.28 -7.24
CA VAL A 133 -4.81 11.40 -6.06
C VAL A 133 -3.47 10.70 -6.29
N HIS A 134 -3.47 9.57 -6.99
CA HIS A 134 -2.23 8.85 -7.31
C HIS A 134 -1.69 9.27 -8.68
N SER A 135 -2.58 9.57 -9.63
CA SER A 135 -2.20 9.88 -11.02
C SER A 135 -1.30 8.80 -11.64
N ASP A 136 -1.57 7.53 -11.30
CA ASP A 136 -0.88 6.39 -11.89
C ASP A 136 -1.23 6.28 -13.38
N PRO A 137 -0.30 5.82 -14.24
CA PRO A 137 -0.61 5.55 -15.65
C PRO A 137 -1.73 4.52 -15.79
N GLU A 138 -2.68 4.77 -16.70
CA GLU A 138 -3.76 3.83 -16.99
C GLU A 138 -3.30 2.66 -17.86
N GLU A 139 -2.23 2.84 -18.64
CA GLU A 139 -1.64 1.80 -19.47
C GLU A 139 -0.81 0.83 -18.63
N PRO A 140 -1.07 -0.49 -18.69
CA PRO A 140 -0.32 -1.46 -17.92
C PRO A 140 1.11 -1.59 -18.44
N MET A 141 2.06 -1.73 -17.51
CA MET A 141 3.46 -1.98 -17.82
C MET A 141 4.01 -3.14 -16.97
N PRO A 142 4.99 -3.92 -17.47
CA PRO A 142 5.67 -4.92 -16.66
C PRO A 142 6.33 -4.26 -15.44
N ALA A 143 5.90 -4.63 -14.25
CA ALA A 143 6.39 -4.08 -12.99
C ALA A 143 6.81 -5.20 -12.03
N ARG A 144 7.74 -4.86 -11.16
CA ARG A 144 8.11 -5.64 -9.99
C ARG A 144 7.80 -4.82 -8.77
N ASP A 145 6.80 -5.29 -8.03
CA ASP A 145 6.39 -4.73 -6.75
C ASP A 145 6.66 -5.71 -5.62
N ASP A 146 6.88 -5.19 -4.43
CA ASP A 146 6.94 -5.96 -3.20
C ASP A 146 6.66 -5.03 -2.01
N SER A 147 6.36 -5.60 -0.84
CA SER A 147 6.06 -4.79 0.33
C SER A 147 6.51 -5.39 1.66
N LEU A 148 6.57 -4.51 2.66
CA LEU A 148 6.86 -4.84 4.03
C LEU A 148 5.88 -4.10 4.95
N LEU A 149 5.17 -4.86 5.78
CA LEU A 149 4.37 -4.30 6.86
C LEU A 149 5.25 -3.93 8.04
N LEU A 150 5.18 -2.67 8.48
CA LEU A 150 5.99 -2.10 9.55
C LEU A 150 5.16 -1.91 10.83
N ARG A 151 5.78 -2.19 11.98
CA ARG A 151 5.19 -1.93 13.31
C ARG A 151 5.16 -0.43 13.65
N GLY A 152 6.02 0.35 13.00
CA GLY A 152 6.15 1.79 13.18
C GLY A 152 7.29 2.31 12.31
N LEU A 153 7.48 3.63 12.33
CA LEU A 153 8.48 4.31 11.51
C LEU A 153 9.38 5.21 12.39
N PRO A 154 10.20 4.62 13.30
CA PRO A 154 11.11 5.41 14.12
C PRO A 154 12.19 6.09 13.25
N PRO A 155 12.93 7.08 13.78
CA PRO A 155 13.97 7.79 13.03
C PRO A 155 14.96 6.86 12.31
N ALA A 156 15.43 5.81 13.00
CA ALA A 156 16.35 4.84 12.41
C ALA A 156 15.76 4.06 11.20
N ALA A 157 14.44 3.88 11.15
CA ALA A 157 13.77 3.27 10.00
C ALA A 157 13.72 4.24 8.80
N VAL A 158 13.44 5.52 9.07
CA VAL A 158 13.51 6.58 8.06
C VAL A 158 14.92 6.68 7.48
N ASP A 159 15.94 6.71 8.34
CA ASP A 159 17.35 6.75 7.93
C ASP A 159 17.72 5.53 7.07
N ALA A 160 17.30 4.33 7.45
CA ALA A 160 17.56 3.10 6.71
C ALA A 160 16.92 3.11 5.31
N ILE A 161 15.68 3.60 5.19
CA ILE A 161 14.98 3.73 3.89
C ILE A 161 15.68 4.78 3.02
N LEU A 162 16.06 5.93 3.59
CA LEU A 162 16.78 6.99 2.86
C LEU A 162 18.17 6.52 2.41
N ALA A 163 18.88 5.73 3.21
CA ALA A 163 20.16 5.16 2.82
C ALA A 163 20.03 4.17 1.64
N ALA A 164 18.88 3.50 1.49
CA ALA A 164 18.62 2.53 0.43
C ALA A 164 17.96 3.11 -0.83
N ALA A 165 17.28 4.27 -0.73
CA ALA A 165 16.51 4.82 -1.84
C ALA A 165 16.39 6.36 -1.88
N GLY A 166 17.12 7.08 -1.04
CA GLY A 166 17.08 8.55 -0.93
C GLY A 166 17.75 9.28 -2.10
N PRO A 167 17.90 10.62 -2.00
CA PRO A 167 18.33 11.47 -3.12
C PRO A 167 19.75 11.24 -3.64
N GLY A 168 20.63 10.65 -2.82
CA GLY A 168 21.99 10.27 -3.23
C GLY A 168 22.12 8.83 -3.70
N VAL A 169 21.00 8.11 -3.84
CA VAL A 169 21.00 6.68 -4.18
C VAL A 169 20.52 6.48 -5.60
N GLU A 170 21.41 5.96 -6.43
CA GLU A 170 21.10 5.43 -7.76
C GLU A 170 20.35 4.10 -7.60
N THR A 171 19.11 4.06 -8.07
CA THR A 171 18.26 2.87 -7.96
C THR A 171 17.28 2.80 -9.14
N PRO A 172 17.00 1.60 -9.69
CA PRO A 172 16.01 1.42 -10.74
C PRO A 172 14.56 1.49 -10.23
N LEU A 173 14.33 1.66 -8.92
CA LEU A 173 12.98 1.76 -8.36
C LEU A 173 12.32 3.09 -8.73
N VAL A 174 11.09 3.01 -9.23
CA VAL A 174 10.23 4.17 -9.56
C VAL A 174 9.56 4.69 -8.31
N ILE A 175 9.08 3.79 -7.44
CA ILE A 175 8.34 4.13 -6.23
C ILE A 175 8.97 3.44 -5.03
N VAL A 176 9.21 4.20 -3.96
CA VAL A 176 9.35 3.70 -2.59
C VAL A 176 8.35 4.45 -1.73
N GLU A 177 7.23 3.80 -1.42
CA GLU A 177 6.06 4.38 -0.75
C GLU A 177 5.95 3.90 0.70
N LEU A 178 5.68 4.83 1.60
CA LEU A 178 5.17 4.59 2.94
C LEU A 178 3.69 4.97 2.99
N ARG A 179 2.82 3.96 3.13
CA ARG A 179 1.38 4.16 3.32
C ARG A 179 1.03 4.03 4.79
N HIS A 180 0.40 5.05 5.35
CA HIS A 180 -0.15 4.96 6.70
C HIS A 180 -1.33 4.00 6.73
N LEU A 181 -1.31 3.06 7.66
CA LEU A 181 -2.39 2.11 7.93
C LEU A 181 -2.99 2.42 9.31
N GLY A 182 -3.98 1.64 9.74
CA GLY A 182 -4.64 1.83 11.03
C GLY A 182 -6.13 2.14 10.88
N GLY A 183 -6.66 2.98 11.78
CA GLY A 183 -8.07 3.37 11.76
C GLY A 183 -9.01 2.16 11.70
N ALA A 184 -9.95 2.17 10.76
CA ALA A 184 -10.96 1.11 10.63
C ALA A 184 -10.38 -0.28 10.32
N ILE A 185 -9.26 -0.41 9.58
CA ILE A 185 -8.71 -1.74 9.24
C ILE A 185 -8.05 -2.42 10.46
N ALA A 186 -7.56 -1.64 11.43
CA ALA A 186 -6.91 -2.15 12.63
C ALA A 186 -7.91 -2.68 13.69
N ARG A 187 -9.20 -2.34 13.57
CA ARG A 187 -10.24 -2.82 14.48
C ARG A 187 -10.76 -4.18 14.05
N ASP A 188 -11.30 -4.91 15.01
CA ASP A 188 -12.05 -6.13 14.72
C ASP A 188 -13.24 -5.79 13.82
N PRO A 189 -13.40 -6.52 12.70
CA PRO A 189 -14.44 -6.22 11.75
C PRO A 189 -15.81 -6.63 12.31
N ALA A 190 -16.82 -5.77 12.15
CA ALA A 190 -18.20 -6.07 12.59
C ALA A 190 -18.74 -7.38 12.02
N VAL A 191 -18.35 -7.69 10.78
CA VAL A 191 -18.56 -9.01 10.18
C VAL A 191 -17.19 -9.70 10.09
N PRO A 192 -17.01 -10.90 10.64
CA PRO A 192 -15.73 -11.62 10.59
C PRO A 192 -15.20 -11.79 9.15
N ASN A 193 -13.88 -11.80 8.99
CA ASN A 193 -13.21 -12.07 7.70
C ASN A 193 -11.80 -12.61 7.91
N ALA A 194 -11.17 -13.08 6.83
CA ALA A 194 -9.83 -13.63 6.81
C ALA A 194 -8.75 -12.59 6.43
N VAL A 195 -9.05 -11.28 6.44
CA VAL A 195 -8.04 -10.26 6.13
C VAL A 195 -7.01 -10.20 7.25
N GLY A 196 -5.76 -10.52 6.94
CA GLY A 196 -4.61 -10.38 7.84
C GLY A 196 -3.89 -9.04 7.73
N GLY A 197 -2.76 -8.90 8.44
CA GLY A 197 -1.92 -7.69 8.41
C GLY A 197 -2.50 -6.44 9.11
N ARG A 198 -3.64 -6.58 9.81
CA ARG A 198 -4.41 -5.45 10.41
C ARG A 198 -3.63 -4.60 11.42
N GLY A 199 -2.67 -5.19 12.13
CA GLY A 199 -1.91 -4.53 13.19
C GLY A 199 -0.71 -3.72 12.72
N ALA A 200 -0.46 -3.61 11.41
CA ALA A 200 0.65 -2.83 10.88
C ALA A 200 0.32 -1.33 10.93
N ALA A 201 1.31 -0.51 11.30
CA ALA A 201 1.18 0.95 11.30
C ALA A 201 1.45 1.55 9.91
N PHE A 202 2.34 0.92 9.14
CA PHE A 202 2.66 1.35 7.78
C PHE A 202 2.83 0.14 6.83
N CYS A 203 2.53 0.35 5.55
CA CYS A 203 2.97 -0.52 4.46
C CYS A 203 4.09 0.20 3.68
N LEU A 204 5.30 -0.35 3.69
CA LEU A 204 6.37 0.06 2.79
C LEU A 204 6.21 -0.73 1.48
N THR A 205 5.95 -0.05 0.37
CA THR A 205 5.81 -0.67 -0.96
C THR A 205 6.91 -0.14 -1.87
N VAL A 206 7.53 -1.04 -2.64
CA VAL A 206 8.53 -0.70 -3.64
C VAL A 206 8.06 -1.15 -5.01
N ILE A 207 8.31 -0.35 -6.05
CA ILE A 207 7.93 -0.68 -7.43
C ILE A 207 9.06 -0.27 -8.38
N GLY A 208 9.45 -1.17 -9.28
CA GLY A 208 10.38 -0.91 -10.38
C GLY A 208 9.91 -1.50 -11.71
N PRO A 209 10.45 -1.03 -12.85
CA PRO A 209 10.12 -1.56 -14.16
C PRO A 209 10.68 -2.98 -14.30
N TYR A 210 9.96 -3.92 -14.90
CA TYR A 210 10.38 -5.32 -14.98
C TYR A 210 10.47 -5.95 -16.38
N PRO A 211 10.94 -5.23 -17.42
CA PRO A 211 11.31 -5.87 -18.68
C PRO A 211 12.54 -6.77 -18.49
N PRO A 212 12.74 -7.82 -19.34
CA PRO A 212 13.83 -8.79 -19.17
C PRO A 212 15.22 -8.22 -18.86
N PRO A 213 15.69 -7.12 -19.48
CA PRO A 213 17.02 -6.57 -19.22
C PRO A 213 17.20 -5.98 -17.80
N LEU A 214 16.11 -5.58 -17.14
CA LEU A 214 16.16 -4.87 -15.85
C LEU A 214 15.89 -5.77 -14.64
N ARG A 215 15.45 -7.01 -14.85
CA ARG A 215 14.97 -7.88 -13.76
C ARG A 215 15.97 -8.03 -12.62
N GLY A 216 17.22 -8.38 -12.93
CA GLY A 216 18.24 -8.63 -11.91
C GLY A 216 18.60 -7.39 -11.08
N VAL A 217 18.72 -6.22 -11.70
CA VAL A 217 19.03 -4.97 -10.98
C VAL A 217 17.84 -4.48 -10.15
N VAL A 218 16.62 -4.71 -10.64
CA VAL A 218 15.38 -4.34 -9.93
C VAL A 218 15.14 -5.27 -8.74
N ASP A 219 15.33 -6.58 -8.89
CA ASP A 219 15.21 -7.54 -7.79
C ASP A 219 16.23 -7.24 -6.68
N ALA A 220 17.47 -6.88 -7.05
CA ALA A 220 18.48 -6.46 -6.08
C ALA A 220 18.09 -5.17 -5.33
N ALA A 221 17.55 -4.17 -6.05
CA ALA A 221 17.11 -2.91 -5.46
C ALA A 221 15.90 -3.08 -4.52
N VAL A 222 14.91 -3.89 -4.94
CA VAL A 222 13.78 -4.29 -4.10
C VAL A 222 14.31 -4.95 -2.81
N GLY A 223 15.17 -5.94 -2.94
CA GLY A 223 15.78 -6.63 -1.80
C GLY A 223 16.52 -5.68 -0.86
N SER A 224 17.28 -4.72 -1.40
CA SER A 224 18.02 -3.73 -0.62
C SER A 224 17.11 -2.90 0.29
N VAL A 225 16.05 -2.30 -0.28
CA VAL A 225 15.13 -1.45 0.49
C VAL A 225 14.36 -2.25 1.54
N LEU A 226 13.80 -3.41 1.17
CA LEU A 226 13.03 -4.22 2.12
C LEU A 226 13.92 -4.79 3.24
N ASN A 227 15.16 -5.19 2.94
CA ASN A 227 16.09 -5.68 3.95
C ASN A 227 16.54 -4.57 4.90
N ALA A 228 16.74 -3.34 4.40
CA ALA A 228 17.03 -2.19 5.24
C ALA A 228 15.90 -1.92 6.25
N ALA A 229 14.64 -2.01 5.83
CA ALA A 229 13.47 -1.79 6.71
C ALA A 229 13.04 -3.01 7.54
N ARG A 230 13.60 -4.21 7.26
CA ARG A 230 13.21 -5.48 7.89
C ARG A 230 13.23 -5.49 9.44
N PRO A 231 14.16 -4.82 10.14
CA PRO A 231 14.16 -4.78 11.61
C PRO A 231 12.86 -4.24 12.23
N TRP A 232 12.14 -3.38 11.52
CA TRP A 232 10.87 -2.79 11.97
C TRP A 232 9.63 -3.49 11.42
N SER A 233 9.82 -4.61 10.71
CA SER A 233 8.71 -5.40 10.18
C SER A 233 7.84 -6.01 11.28
N THR A 234 6.58 -6.26 10.93
CA THR A 234 5.66 -7.13 11.70
C THR A 234 5.94 -8.62 11.48
N GLY A 235 6.73 -8.99 10.47
CA GLY A 235 6.92 -10.37 10.00
C GLY A 235 5.79 -10.88 9.08
N SER A 236 4.60 -10.28 9.18
CA SER A 236 3.45 -10.60 8.33
C SER A 236 3.48 -9.89 6.98
N THR A 237 2.53 -10.19 6.10
CA THR A 237 2.35 -9.52 4.80
C THR A 237 0.88 -9.20 4.54
N LEU A 238 0.59 -8.28 3.62
CA LEU A 238 -0.73 -8.16 3.01
C LEU A 238 -0.71 -8.98 1.72
N ILE A 239 -1.60 -9.96 1.62
CA ILE A 239 -1.62 -10.92 0.52
C ILE A 239 -1.75 -10.28 -0.87
N ASN A 240 -2.32 -9.07 -0.96
CA ASN A 240 -2.44 -8.30 -2.20
C ASN A 240 -1.19 -7.51 -2.58
N PHE A 241 -0.20 -7.39 -1.69
CA PHE A 241 1.02 -6.60 -1.88
C PHE A 241 2.30 -7.42 -1.68
N GLN A 242 2.22 -8.75 -1.70
CA GLN A 242 3.39 -9.62 -1.48
C GLN A 242 4.21 -9.87 -2.77
N GLY A 243 3.91 -9.16 -3.86
CA GLY A 243 4.58 -9.33 -5.14
C GLY A 243 4.47 -10.75 -5.71
N PHE A 244 5.56 -11.21 -6.31
CA PHE A 244 5.69 -12.53 -6.97
C PHE A 244 5.94 -13.70 -6.01
N ALA A 245 5.87 -13.48 -4.69
CA ALA A 245 6.01 -14.52 -3.68
C ALA A 245 4.77 -15.44 -3.68
N THR A 246 4.78 -16.45 -4.56
CA THR A 246 3.66 -17.41 -4.72
C THR A 246 3.92 -18.74 -4.03
N ALA A 247 5.07 -18.94 -3.37
CA ALA A 247 5.31 -20.18 -2.66
C ALA A 247 4.37 -20.28 -1.43
N PRO A 248 3.82 -21.46 -1.10
CA PRO A 248 2.83 -21.56 -0.02
C PRO A 248 3.31 -21.02 1.33
N HIS A 249 4.57 -21.26 1.69
CA HIS A 249 5.16 -20.76 2.93
C HIS A 249 5.26 -19.22 2.99
N GLU A 250 5.36 -18.55 1.84
CA GLU A 250 5.39 -17.08 1.75
C GLU A 250 3.98 -16.51 1.89
N ALA A 251 3.01 -17.09 1.17
CA ALA A 251 1.60 -16.71 1.24
C ALA A 251 1.03 -16.88 2.66
N ARG A 252 1.40 -17.98 3.34
CA ARG A 252 0.96 -18.27 4.72
C ARG A 252 1.29 -17.15 5.71
N ARG A 253 2.32 -16.33 5.47
CA ARG A 253 2.68 -15.18 6.33
C ARG A 253 1.62 -14.10 6.39
N ALA A 254 0.64 -14.11 5.50
CA ALA A 254 -0.46 -13.15 5.54
C ALA A 254 -1.42 -13.39 6.70
N TRP A 255 -1.42 -14.58 7.31
CA TRP A 255 -2.43 -15.01 8.28
C TRP A 255 -1.81 -15.56 9.57
N SER A 256 -2.58 -15.48 10.66
CA SER A 256 -2.23 -16.20 11.91
C SER A 256 -2.41 -17.71 11.74
N ALA A 257 -1.82 -18.50 12.65
CA ALA A 257 -2.00 -19.95 12.67
C ALA A 257 -3.50 -20.35 12.71
N ASP A 258 -4.28 -19.75 13.61
CA ASP A 258 -5.73 -20.02 13.72
C ASP A 258 -6.50 -19.71 12.43
N THR A 259 -6.10 -18.63 11.74
CA THR A 259 -6.71 -18.23 10.46
C THR A 259 -6.34 -19.21 9.36
N LEU A 260 -5.08 -19.65 9.30
CA LEU A 260 -4.62 -20.68 8.35
C LEU A 260 -5.33 -22.02 8.58
N ASP A 261 -5.48 -22.44 9.83
CA ASP A 261 -6.19 -23.68 10.18
C ASP A 261 -7.65 -23.60 9.73
N ARG A 262 -8.31 -22.46 9.95
CA ARG A 262 -9.68 -22.25 9.49
C ARG A 262 -9.77 -22.23 7.97
N LEU A 263 -8.89 -21.49 7.28
CA LEU A 263 -8.85 -21.46 5.81
C LEU A 263 -8.64 -22.86 5.24
N THR A 264 -7.72 -23.65 5.80
CA THR A 264 -7.45 -25.02 5.39
C THR A 264 -8.68 -25.92 5.50
N ARG A 265 -9.43 -25.82 6.61
CA ARG A 265 -10.69 -26.57 6.78
C ARG A 265 -11.75 -26.16 5.75
N VAL A 266 -11.90 -24.86 5.50
CA VAL A 266 -12.85 -24.36 4.49
C VAL A 266 -12.45 -24.86 3.11
N THR A 267 -11.18 -24.71 2.71
CA THR A 267 -10.69 -25.22 1.42
C THR A 267 -10.91 -26.71 1.26
N SER A 268 -10.62 -27.51 2.30
CA SER A 268 -10.81 -28.97 2.24
C SER A 268 -12.28 -29.37 2.10
N THR A 269 -13.22 -28.51 2.54
CA THR A 269 -14.66 -28.75 2.44
C THR A 269 -15.19 -28.37 1.05
N TRP A 270 -14.73 -27.24 0.52
CA TRP A 270 -15.31 -26.63 -0.70
C TRP A 270 -14.54 -26.94 -1.99
N ASP A 271 -13.25 -27.28 -1.90
CA ASP A 271 -12.43 -27.73 -3.02
C ASP A 271 -11.59 -28.97 -2.63
N PRO A 272 -12.24 -30.10 -2.26
CA PRO A 272 -11.52 -31.32 -1.85
C PRO A 272 -10.61 -31.89 -2.96
N ASP A 273 -10.94 -31.63 -4.22
CA ASP A 273 -10.18 -32.04 -5.39
C ASP A 273 -9.02 -31.08 -5.73
N ARG A 274 -8.89 -29.96 -5.02
CA ARG A 274 -7.86 -28.92 -5.23
C ARG A 274 -7.80 -28.38 -6.66
N ARG A 275 -8.97 -28.06 -7.22
CA ARG A 275 -9.10 -27.49 -8.56
C ARG A 275 -8.54 -26.06 -8.62
N PHE A 276 -8.61 -25.31 -7.53
CA PHE A 276 -8.19 -23.90 -7.47
C PHE A 276 -6.77 -23.71 -6.93
N ARG A 277 -5.80 -24.47 -7.43
CA ARG A 277 -4.39 -24.49 -6.98
C ARG A 277 -3.46 -23.44 -7.60
N PHE A 278 -3.98 -22.37 -8.19
CA PHE A 278 -3.19 -21.37 -8.91
C PHE A 278 -3.12 -20.06 -8.12
N GLY A 279 -1.95 -19.41 -8.10
CA GLY A 279 -1.74 -18.15 -7.40
C GLY A 279 -1.20 -18.35 -5.98
N TYR A 280 -1.81 -17.67 -5.01
CA TYR A 280 -1.40 -17.68 -3.60
C TYR A 280 -1.97 -18.86 -2.83
N SER A 281 -1.56 -20.06 -3.24
CA SER A 281 -1.94 -21.30 -2.55
C SER A 281 -1.42 -21.30 -1.12
N ILE A 282 -2.23 -21.75 -0.17
CA ILE A 282 -1.80 -21.97 1.21
C ILE A 282 -1.55 -23.45 1.52
N LEU A 283 -1.87 -24.33 0.58
CA LEU A 283 -1.65 -25.78 0.69
C LEU A 283 -0.44 -26.17 -0.16
N ASP A 284 0.22 -27.25 0.24
CA ASP A 284 1.33 -27.84 -0.54
C ASP A 284 0.79 -28.79 -1.62
#